data_AF-A0AAJ2B1U8-F1
#
_entry.id   AF-A0AAJ2B1U8-F1
#
_cell.length_a   1.000
_cell.length_b   1.000
_cell.length_c   1.000
_cell.angle_alpha   90.00
_cell.angle_beta   90.00
_cell.angle_gamma   90.00
#
_symmetry.space_group_name_H-M   'P 1'
#
loop_
_entity.id
_entity.type
_entity.pdbx_description
1 polymer ?
#
loop_
_entity_poly.entity_id
_entity_poly.type
_entity_poly.pdbx_seq_one_letter_code
_entity_poly.pdbx_strand_id
1 'polypeptide(L)' 'MTGDEGDRVKAAHGPNYERLKQVKRRQDPLNVCLGNQNIQPS' A
#
# COMPACT_ATOMS: atom_id res chain seq x y z
N MET A 1 -14.05 3.98 -11.98
CA MET A 1 -12.68 4.22 -12.48
C MET A 1 -11.70 4.04 -11.32
N THR A 2 -11.50 2.81 -10.84
CA THR A 2 -10.86 2.56 -9.53
C THR A 2 -9.76 1.50 -9.62
N GLY A 3 -9.10 1.39 -10.79
CA GLY A 3 -7.86 0.61 -10.96
C GLY A 3 -6.59 1.45 -10.78
N ASP A 4 -6.71 2.76 -11.02
CA ASP A 4 -5.56 3.69 -11.08
C ASP A 4 -4.99 4.10 -9.73
N GLU A 5 -5.77 3.98 -8.65
CA GLU A 5 -5.37 4.54 -7.36
C GLU A 5 -4.24 3.75 -6.71
N GLY A 6 -4.26 2.41 -6.82
CA GLY A 6 -3.18 1.55 -6.35
C GLY A 6 -1.87 1.80 -7.12
N ASP A 7 -1.96 1.94 -8.44
CA ASP A 7 -0.80 2.21 -9.29
C ASP A 7 -0.23 3.62 -9.09
N ARG A 8 -1.07 4.62 -8.81
CA ARG A 8 -0.63 5.98 -8.42
C ARG A 8 0.10 5.99 -7.08
N VAL A 9 -0.41 5.26 -6.09
CA VAL A 9 0.27 5.13 -4.78
C VAL A 9 1.59 4.36 -4.94
N LYS A 10 1.63 3.32 -5.79
CA LYS A 10 2.87 2.64 -6.17
C LYS A 10 3.86 3.57 -6.83
N ALA A 11 3.43 4.38 -7.79
CA ALA A 11 4.27 5.35 -8.49
C ALA A 11 4.80 6.45 -7.55
N ALA A 12 3.98 6.92 -6.61
CA ALA A 12 4.35 7.94 -5.64
C ALA A 12 5.43 7.45 -4.65
N HIS A 13 5.34 6.19 -4.21
CA HIS A 13 6.33 5.60 -3.31
C HIS A 13 7.52 4.96 -4.05
N GLY A 14 7.36 4.63 -5.33
CA GLY A 14 8.38 4.02 -6.18
C GLY A 14 9.00 2.77 -5.54
N PRO A 15 10.35 2.68 -5.47
CA PRO A 15 11.04 1.50 -4.95
C PRO A 15 10.78 1.24 -3.45
N ASN A 16 10.35 2.24 -2.68
CA ASN A 16 10.02 2.08 -1.26
C ASN A 16 8.69 1.37 -1.04
N TYR A 17 7.83 1.28 -2.07
CA TYR A 17 6.52 0.65 -1.95
C TYR A 17 6.61 -0.81 -1.47
N GLU A 18 7.54 -1.60 -2.03
CA GLU A 18 7.70 -3.01 -1.65
C GLU A 18 8.19 -3.17 -0.20
N ARG A 19 9.05 -2.26 0.27
CA ARG A 19 9.50 -2.25 1.67
C ARG A 19 8.33 -1.89 2.60
N LEU A 20 7.53 -0.88 2.24
CA LEU A 20 6.35 -0.50 2.99
C LEU A 20 5.30 -1.61 3.01
N LYS A 21 5.12 -2.35 1.90
CA LYS A 21 4.23 -3.51 1.83
C LYS A 21 4.69 -4.63 2.76
N GLN A 22 6.00 -4.90 2.86
CA GLN A 22 6.54 -5.87 3.82
C GLN A 22 6.34 -5.43 5.29
N VAL A 23 6.52 -4.15 5.58
CA VAL A 23 6.27 -3.61 6.93
C VAL A 23 4.78 -3.67 7.28
N LYS A 24 3.91 -3.26 6.36
CA LYS A 24 2.45 -3.33 6.48
C LYS A 24 1.97 -4.77 6.68
N ARG A 25 2.55 -5.75 5.98
CA ARG A 25 2.28 -7.18 6.20
C ARG A 25 2.57 -7.64 7.64
N ARG A 26 3.61 -7.09 8.27
CA ARG A 26 3.99 -7.44 9.64
C ARG A 26 3.20 -6.68 10.70
N GLN A 27 2.87 -5.41 10.43
CA GLN A 27 2.24 -4.50 11.40
C GLN A 27 0.71 -4.39 11.26
N ASP A 28 0.17 -4.60 10.06
CA ASP A 28 -1.25 -4.47 9.75
C ASP A 28 -1.68 -5.52 8.69
N PRO A 29 -1.67 -6.82 9.05
CA PRO A 29 -2.03 -7.90 8.12
C PRO A 29 -3.50 -7.85 7.69
N LEU A 30 -4.39 -7.24 8.49
CA LEU A 30 -5.81 -7.09 8.19
C LEU A 30 -6.13 -5.79 7.44
N ASN A 31 -5.12 -4.98 7.14
CA ASN A 31 -5.24 -3.68 6.49
C ASN A 31 -6.28 -2.76 7.17
N VAL A 32 -6.33 -2.75 8.49
CA VAL A 32 -7.30 -1.97 9.29
C VAL A 32 -7.09 -0.47 9.05
N CYS A 33 -5.85 -0.06 8.81
CA CYS A 33 -5.50 1.32 8.48
C CYS A 33 -5.54 1.55 6.96
N LEU A 34 -6.75 1.56 6.39
CA LEU A 34 -7.02 1.75 4.95
C LEU A 34 -7.46 3.17 4.56
N GLY A 35 -7.71 4.07 5.54
CA GLY A 35 -8.18 5.44 5.31
C GLY A 35 -7.13 6.44 4.84
N ASN A 36 -5.98 5.97 4.35
CA ASN A 36 -4.87 6.79 3.85
C ASN A 36 -4.52 6.39 2.41
N GLN A 37 -3.41 6.88 1.84
CA GLN A 37 -2.84 6.29 0.61
C GLN A 37 -2.48 4.82 0.85
N ASN A 38 -3.48 3.96 0.65
CA ASN A 38 -3.47 2.62 1.18
C ASN A 38 -2.49 1.75 0.40
N ILE A 39 -1.64 1.03 1.13
CA ILE A 39 -0.72 0.04 0.59
C ILE A 39 -1.29 -1.31 0.95
N GLN A 40 -1.77 -2.05 -0.05
CA GLN A 40 -2.34 -3.37 0.19
C GLN A 40 -1.23 -4.36 0.59
N PRO A 41 -1.37 -5.06 1.74
CA PRO A 41 -0.40 -6.05 2.17
C PRO A 41 -0.42 -7.30 1.28
N SER A 42 -1.56 -7.66 0.68
CA SER A 42 -1.70 -8.78 -0.27
C SER A 42 -1.21 -8.40 -1.66
#